data_AF-A0A9E3E213-F1
#
_entry.id   AF-A0A9E3E213-F1
#
_cell.length_a   1.000
_cell.length_b   1.000
_cell.length_c   1.000
_cell.angle_alpha   90.00
_cell.angle_beta   90.00
_cell.angle_gamma   90.00
#
_symmetry.space_group_name_H-M   'P 1'
#
loop_
_entity.id
_entity.type
_entity.pdbx_description
1 polymer ?
#
loop_
_entity_poly.entity_id
_entity_poly.type
_entity_poly.pdbx_seq_one_letter_code
_entity_poly.pdbx_strand_id
1 'polypeptide(L)'
;MNPLEELTAEYRRELPQKLERLTALWYARDIPRLQSALHGLTGSAGTFGLHEVSAATREAEAYLSASGAALDVAKFQILFEAVRASILKP
;
A
#
# COMPACT_ATOMS: atom_id res chain seq x y z
N MET A 1 6.64 13.87 -24.49
CA MET A 1 6.34 13.16 -23.24
C MET A 1 5.33 14.04 -22.49
N ASN A 2 4.19 13.50 -22.07
CA ASN A 2 3.18 14.25 -21.34
C ASN A 2 3.64 14.43 -19.88
N PRO A 3 3.57 15.64 -19.27
CA PRO A 3 3.98 15.86 -17.88
C PRO A 3 3.36 14.87 -16.88
N LEU A 4 2.15 14.39 -17.13
CA LEU A 4 1.51 13.37 -16.30
C LEU A 4 2.18 11.99 -16.40
N GLU A 5 2.71 11.64 -17.57
CA GLU A 5 3.46 10.38 -17.77
C GLU A 5 4.79 10.40 -17.01
N GLU A 6 5.47 11.55 -16.99
CA GLU A 6 6.71 11.72 -16.22
C GLU A 6 6.47 11.60 -14.71
N LEU A 7 5.42 12.25 -14.20
CA LEU A 7 5.02 12.13 -12.80
C LEU A 7 4.60 10.70 -12.44
N THR A 8 3.89 10.01 -13.34
CA THR A 8 3.51 8.61 -13.13
C THR A 8 4.75 7.70 -13.12
N ALA A 9 5.71 7.94 -14.00
CA ALA A 9 6.96 7.19 -14.04
C ALA A 9 7.84 7.44 -12.80
N GLU A 10 7.88 8.68 -12.30
CA GLU A 10 8.53 9.00 -11.02
C GLU A 10 7.83 8.29 -9.86
N TYR A 11 6.49 8.38 -9.79
CA TYR A 11 5.72 7.72 -8.75
C TYR A 11 5.94 6.20 -8.74
N ARG A 12 5.98 5.55 -9.92
CA ARG A 12 6.33 4.12 -10.04
C ARG A 12 7.74 3.82 -9.53
N ARG A 13 8.72 4.69 -9.78
CA ARG A 13 10.10 4.55 -9.26
C ARG A 13 10.17 4.66 -7.74
N GLU A 14 9.26 5.42 -7.12
CA GLU A 14 9.17 5.52 -5.67
C GLU A 14 8.43 4.35 -4.98
N LEU A 15 7.59 3.61 -5.69
CA LEU A 15 6.77 2.54 -5.09
C LEU A 15 7.57 1.50 -4.30
N PRO A 16 8.74 1.01 -4.76
CA PRO A 16 9.55 0.09 -3.98
C PRO A 16 9.96 0.65 -2.61
N GLN A 17 10.34 1.93 -2.54
CA GLN A 17 10.67 2.58 -1.26
C GLN A 17 9.44 2.72 -0.35
N LYS A 18 8.27 3.01 -0.92
CA LYS A 18 7.01 3.05 -0.17
C LYS A 18 6.67 1.65 0.40
N LEU A 19 6.91 0.59 -0.37
CA LEU A 19 6.75 -0.79 0.07
C LEU A 19 7.72 -1.17 1.21
N GLU A 20 8.99 -0.76 1.13
CA GLU A 20 9.95 -0.96 2.22
C GLU A 20 9.47 -0.32 3.52
N ARG A 21 8.95 0.91 3.44
CA ARG A 21 8.36 1.60 4.59
C ARG A 21 7.15 0.86 5.16
N LEU A 22 6.23 0.40 4.32
CA LEU A 22 5.09 -0.41 4.74
C LEU A 22 5.54 -1.69 5.45
N THR A 23 6.58 -2.34 4.91
CA THR A 23 7.16 -3.58 5.44
C THR A 23 7.75 -3.35 6.82
N ALA A 24 8.53 -2.28 7.00
CA ALA A 24 9.10 -1.91 8.29
C ALA A 24 8.00 -1.63 9.34
N LEU A 25 6.93 -0.90 8.96
CA LEU A 25 5.81 -0.61 9.86
C LEU A 25 5.05 -1.88 10.27
N TRP A 26 4.85 -2.79 9.33
CA TRP A 26 4.21 -4.09 9.61
C TRP A 26 5.03 -4.94 10.58
N TYR A 27 6.34 -5.08 10.34
CA TYR A 27 7.22 -5.85 11.24
C TYR A 27 7.37 -5.19 12.62
N ALA A 28 7.37 -3.86 12.68
CA ALA A 28 7.39 -3.11 13.94
C ALA A 28 6.05 -3.15 14.69
N ARG A 29 4.99 -3.73 14.10
CA ARG A 29 3.62 -3.73 14.64
C ARG A 29 3.06 -2.33 14.91
N ASP A 30 3.55 -1.32 14.18
CA ASP A 30 3.04 0.05 14.27
C ASP A 30 1.79 0.19 13.38
N ILE A 31 0.69 -0.38 13.86
CA ILE A 31 -0.59 -0.46 13.12
C ILE A 31 -1.14 0.93 12.76
N PRO A 32 -1.14 1.95 13.65
CA PRO A 32 -1.65 3.27 13.30
C PRO A 32 -0.86 3.94 12.17
N ARG A 33 0.47 3.82 12.18
CA ARG A 33 1.29 4.37 11.09
C ARG A 33 1.17 3.54 9.82
N LEU A 34 1.02 2.22 9.93
CA LEU A 34 0.79 1.34 8.79
C LEU A 34 -0.53 1.71 8.08
N GLN A 35 -1.61 1.91 8.83
CA GLN A 35 -2.90 2.36 8.29
C GLN A 35 -2.76 3.70 7.57
N SER A 36 -2.10 4.68 8.19
CA SER A 36 -1.88 5.99 7.58
C SER A 36 -1.05 5.90 6.28
N ALA A 37 -0.04 5.03 6.25
CA ALA A 37 0.79 4.79 5.07
C ALA A 37 0.00 4.09 3.96
N LEU A 38 -0.84 3.10 4.28
CA LEU A 38 -1.73 2.45 3.33
C LEU A 38 -2.76 3.44 2.75
N HIS A 39 -3.36 4.28 3.59
CA HIS A 39 -4.30 5.33 3.18
C HIS A 39 -3.68 6.27 2.14
N GLY A 40 -2.48 6.80 2.45
CA GLY A 40 -1.75 7.67 1.54
C GLY A 40 -1.41 6.99 0.22
N LEU A 41 -1.04 5.71 0.26
CA LEU A 41 -0.76 4.92 -0.94
C LEU A 41 -2.01 4.63 -1.77
N THR A 42 -3.15 4.35 -1.12
CA THR A 42 -4.45 4.19 -1.77
C THR A 42 -4.82 5.43 -2.60
N GLY A 43 -4.73 6.62 -1.99
CA GLY A 43 -5.06 7.88 -2.65
C GLY A 43 -4.12 8.19 -3.81
N SER A 44 -2.81 8.18 -3.55
CA SER A 44 -1.81 8.52 -4.57
C SER A 44 -1.78 7.52 -5.73
N ALA A 45 -1.89 6.21 -5.46
CA ALA A 45 -1.97 5.21 -6.52
C ALA A 45 -3.22 5.40 -7.41
N GLY A 46 -4.35 5.79 -6.83
CA GLY A 46 -5.56 6.12 -7.58
C GLY A 46 -5.37 7.33 -8.50
N THR A 47 -4.71 8.39 -8.01
CA THR A 47 -4.39 9.59 -8.81
C THR A 47 -3.51 9.28 -10.02
N PHE A 48 -2.55 8.36 -9.89
CA PHE A 48 -1.65 7.96 -10.96
C PHE A 48 -2.14 6.78 -11.82
N GLY A 49 -3.42 6.40 -11.70
CA GLY A 49 -4.02 5.33 -12.51
C GLY A 49 -3.55 3.91 -12.16
N LEU A 50 -2.88 3.72 -11.02
CA LEU A 50 -2.44 2.42 -10.53
C LEU A 50 -3.56 1.74 -9.74
N HIS A 51 -4.65 1.41 -10.43
CA HIS A 51 -5.88 0.92 -9.82
C HIS A 51 -5.69 -0.37 -9.01
N GLU A 52 -4.82 -1.28 -9.45
CA GLU A 52 -4.52 -2.51 -8.70
C GLU A 52 -3.83 -2.22 -7.37
N VAL A 53 -2.85 -1.32 -7.35
CA VAL A 53 -2.16 -0.90 -6.13
C VAL A 53 -3.15 -0.22 -5.19
N SER A 54 -3.95 0.71 -5.72
CA SER A 54 -4.97 1.42 -4.94
C SER A 54 -6.03 0.47 -4.35
N ALA A 55 -6.44 -0.56 -5.09
CA ALA A 55 -7.40 -1.55 -4.61
C ALA A 55 -6.80 -2.42 -3.50
N ALA A 56 -5.59 -2.95 -3.69
CA ALA A 56 -4.93 -3.80 -2.71
C ALA A 56 -4.67 -3.04 -1.39
N THR A 57 -4.20 -1.80 -1.47
CA THR A 57 -3.93 -0.99 -0.27
C THR A 57 -5.20 -0.61 0.45
N ARG A 58 -6.29 -0.34 -0.28
CA ARG A 58 -7.61 -0.07 0.30
C ARG A 58 -8.15 -1.28 1.06
N GLU A 59 -8.01 -2.48 0.50
CA GLU A 59 -8.46 -3.71 1.16
C GLU A 59 -7.67 -3.96 2.46
N ALA A 60 -6.35 -3.82 2.41
CA ALA A 60 -5.49 -3.94 3.58
C ALA A 60 -5.82 -2.88 4.66
N GLU A 61 -6.01 -1.62 4.26
CA GLU A 61 -6.39 -0.52 5.16
C GLU A 61 -7.75 -0.78 5.82
N ALA A 62 -8.76 -1.15 5.03
CA ALA A 62 -10.10 -1.43 5.51
C ALA A 62 -10.10 -2.59 6.52
N TYR A 63 -9.31 -3.64 6.26
CA TYR A 63 -9.18 -4.76 7.18
C TYR A 63 -8.55 -4.35 8.51
N LEU A 64 -7.46 -3.56 8.50
CA LEU A 64 -6.86 -3.07 9.75
C LEU A 64 -7.85 -2.19 10.53
N SER A 65 -8.57 -1.31 9.84
CA SER A 65 -9.56 -0.41 10.44
C SER A 65 -10.69 -1.19 11.12
N ALA A 66 -11.21 -2.23 10.45
CA ALA A 66 -12.27 -3.07 11.00
C ALA A 66 -11.79 -4.00 12.13
N SER A 67 -10.54 -4.45 12.10
CA SER A 67 -10.04 -5.44 13.05
C SER A 67 -9.70 -4.86 14.42
N GLY A 68 -9.15 -3.64 14.47
CA GLY A 68 -8.75 -3.00 15.72
C GLY A 68 -7.86 -3.91 16.59
N ALA A 69 -8.29 -4.16 17.83
CA ALA A 69 -7.58 -5.05 18.77
C ALA A 69 -7.69 -6.55 18.42
N ALA A 70 -8.63 -6.95 17.57
CA ALA A 70 -8.88 -8.34 17.17
C ALA A 70 -8.18 -8.71 15.84
N LEU A 71 -7.03 -8.09 15.57
CA LEU A 71 -6.27 -8.31 14.34
C LEU A 71 -5.85 -9.78 14.18
N ASP A 72 -6.36 -10.44 13.13
CA ASP A 72 -5.79 -11.71 12.68
C ASP A 72 -4.58 -11.42 11.79
N VAL A 73 -3.41 -11.70 12.35
CA VAL A 73 -2.10 -11.47 11.73
C VAL A 73 -1.92 -12.30 10.45
N ALA A 74 -2.42 -13.54 10.42
CA ALA A 74 -2.29 -14.41 9.26
C ALA A 74 -3.15 -13.90 8.11
N LYS A 75 -4.37 -13.46 8.41
CA LYS A 75 -5.25 -12.83 7.42
C LYS A 75 -4.67 -11.52 6.89
N PHE A 76 -4.15 -10.65 7.76
CA PHE A 76 -3.51 -9.42 7.27
C PHE A 76 -2.25 -9.71 6.45
N GLN A 77 -1.47 -10.73 6.80
CA GLN A 77 -0.28 -11.10 6.01
C GLN A 77 -0.66 -11.41 4.55
N ILE A 78 -1.77 -12.09 4.31
CA ILE A 78 -2.26 -12.39 2.95
C ILE A 78 -2.57 -11.09 2.19
N LEU A 79 -3.27 -10.14 2.83
CA LEU A 79 -3.58 -8.84 2.24
C LEU A 79 -2.30 -8.01 2.00
N PHE A 80 -1.34 -8.10 2.91
CA PHE A 80 -0.06 -7.42 2.79
C PHE A 80 0.78 -7.95 1.63
N GLU A 81 0.80 -9.27 1.42
CA GLU A 81 1.44 -9.87 0.24
C GLU A 81 0.72 -9.47 -1.06
N ALA A 82 -0.60 -9.28 -1.05
CA ALA A 82 -1.32 -8.77 -2.23
C ALA A 82 -0.89 -7.33 -2.58
N VAL A 83 -0.73 -6.45 -1.57
CA VAL A 83 -0.15 -5.10 -1.76
C VAL A 83 1.24 -5.19 -2.37
N ARG A 84 2.12 -6.01 -1.78
CA ARG A 84 3.48 -6.23 -2.27
C ARG A 84 3.50 -6.73 -3.71
N ALA A 85 2.67 -7.72 -4.04
CA ALA A 85 2.58 -8.26 -5.39
C ALA A 85 2.12 -7.20 -6.39
N SER A 86 1.14 -6.35 -6.04
CA SER A 86 0.67 -5.27 -6.92
C SER A 86 1.74 -4.22 -7.24
N ILE A 87 2.69 -4.00 -6.33
CA ILE A 87 3.79 -3.03 -6.48
C ILE A 87 4.95 -3.61 -7.30
N LEU A 88 5.26 -4.89 -7.11
CA LEU A 88 6.40 -5.56 -7.76
C LEU A 88 6.09 -6.09 -9.16
N LYS A 89 4.87 -5.89 -9.67
CA LYS A 89 4.54 -6.22 -11.06
C LYS A 89 5.40 -5.37 -12.01
N PRO A 90 5.99 -5.99 -13.05
CA PRO A 90 6.78 -5.29 -14.06
C PRO A 90 5.94 -4.31 -14.89
#